data_AF-A0A0V0HPV3-F1
#
_entry.id   AF-A0A0V0HPV3-F1
#
_cell.length_a   1.000
_cell.length_b   1.000
_cell.length_c   1.000
_cell.angle_alpha   90.00
_cell.angle_beta   90.00
_cell.angle_gamma   90.00
#
_symmetry.space_group_name_H-M   'P 1'
#
loop_
_entity.id
_entity.type
_entity.pdbx_description
1 polymer ?
#
loop_
_entity_poly.entity_id
_entity_poly.type
_entity_poly.pdbx_seq_one_letter_code
_entity_poly.pdbx_strand_id
1 'polypeptide(L)'
;MTVGTSWNILRPETVESLFYLWRLTGNKTYQEWGWNIFQAFEKNSRIESGYVGLKDVNTGVQDNMMQSFFLAETLKYLYLLYSPPSVIPLDKWVFNTEAHPIKIVSRNDRAMSSGAGNSVRQQKSYKRPLTRREGRFGNK
;
A
#
# COMPACT_ATOMS: atom_id res chain seq x y z
N MET A 1 26.19 -6.34 -23.21
CA MET A 1 25.79 -7.04 -21.98
C MET A 1 24.36 -6.62 -21.68
N THR A 2 23.38 -7.47 -21.96
CA THR A 2 21.95 -7.18 -21.73
C THR A 2 21.60 -7.73 -20.35
N VAL A 3 21.53 -6.85 -19.35
CA VAL A 3 21.21 -7.25 -17.97
C VAL A 3 19.79 -6.79 -17.67
N GLY A 4 18.91 -7.74 -17.33
CA GLY A 4 17.51 -7.49 -16.98
C GLY A 4 16.51 -7.80 -18.09
N THR A 5 15.27 -8.08 -17.69
CA THR A 5 14.12 -8.17 -18.58
C THR A 5 13.65 -6.77 -18.94
N SER A 6 13.47 -6.47 -20.23
CA SER A 6 13.02 -5.15 -20.69
C SER A 6 11.50 -4.94 -20.60
N TRP A 7 10.72 -5.95 -20.22
CA TRP A 7 9.28 -5.84 -20.11
C TRP A 7 8.82 -5.20 -18.79
N ASN A 8 7.67 -4.55 -18.82
CA ASN A 8 6.98 -4.00 -17.65
C ASN A 8 5.51 -4.41 -17.70
N ILE A 9 5.01 -5.18 -16.72
CA ILE A 9 3.61 -5.64 -16.70
C ILE A 9 2.76 -4.89 -15.66
N LEU A 10 2.99 -3.59 -15.51
CA LEU A 10 2.20 -2.70 -14.63
C LEU A 10 2.41 -2.97 -13.12
N ARG A 11 3.61 -3.42 -12.77
CA ARG A 11 4.08 -3.85 -11.46
C ARG A 11 3.92 -2.77 -10.36
N PRO A 12 3.42 -3.11 -9.15
CA PRO A 12 3.10 -2.13 -8.11
C PRO A 12 4.25 -1.79 -7.14
N GLU A 13 5.27 -2.63 -7.03
CA GLU A 13 6.19 -2.69 -5.88
C GLU A 13 6.97 -1.38 -5.66
N THR A 14 7.30 -0.68 -6.74
CA THR A 14 7.96 0.63 -6.65
C THR A 14 7.02 1.68 -6.05
N VAL A 15 5.77 1.76 -6.53
CA VAL A 15 4.79 2.73 -6.02
C VAL A 15 4.41 2.41 -4.57
N GLU A 16 4.26 1.13 -4.22
CA GLU A 16 4.06 0.68 -2.84
C GLU A 16 5.16 1.22 -1.91
N SER A 17 6.42 1.05 -2.32
CA SER A 17 7.57 1.53 -1.55
C SER A 17 7.53 3.04 -1.36
N LEU A 18 7.22 3.80 -2.41
CA LEU A 18 7.07 5.26 -2.34
C LEU A 18 5.96 5.69 -1.39
N PHE A 19 4.83 4.99 -1.39
CA PHE A 19 3.72 5.22 -0.48
C PHE A 19 4.15 5.07 0.99
N TYR A 20 4.83 3.97 1.35
CA TYR A 20 5.31 3.78 2.71
C TYR A 20 6.37 4.82 3.11
N LEU A 21 7.33 5.10 2.23
CA LEU A 21 8.38 6.09 2.48
C LEU A 21 7.78 7.49 2.72
N TRP A 22 6.80 7.89 1.91
CA TRP A 22 6.09 9.15 2.09
C TRP A 22 5.32 9.19 3.42
N ARG A 23 4.53 8.15 3.75
CA ARG A 23 3.76 8.08 5.00
C ARG A 23 4.63 8.12 6.26
N LEU A 24 5.83 7.55 6.21
CA LEU A 24 6.74 7.47 7.35
C LEU A 24 7.60 8.73 7.52
N THR A 25 7.96 9.40 6.43
CA THR A 25 8.95 10.50 6.46
C THR A 25 8.34 11.87 6.17
N GLY A 26 7.20 11.92 5.47
CA GLY A 26 6.61 13.16 4.96
C GLY A 26 7.38 13.81 3.80
N ASN A 27 8.44 13.18 3.27
CA ASN A 27 9.24 13.76 2.19
C ASN A 27 8.46 13.77 0.86
N LYS A 28 8.28 14.95 0.28
CA LYS A 28 7.52 15.16 -0.97
C LYS A 28 8.20 14.61 -2.21
N THR A 29 9.52 14.36 -2.19
CA THR A 29 10.23 13.76 -3.33
C THR A 29 9.62 12.41 -3.75
N TYR A 30 9.09 11.63 -2.81
CA TYR A 30 8.42 10.36 -3.13
C TYR A 30 7.12 10.56 -3.90
N GLN A 31 6.40 11.67 -3.65
CA GLN A 31 5.23 12.04 -4.43
C GLN A 31 5.65 12.50 -5.83
N GLU A 32 6.70 13.32 -5.96
CA GLU A 32 7.24 13.73 -7.27
C GLU A 32 7.62 12.53 -8.14
N TRP A 33 8.32 11.54 -7.57
CA TRP A 33 8.65 10.29 -8.27
C TRP A 33 7.40 9.48 -8.64
N GLY A 34 6.42 9.40 -7.73
CA GLY A 34 5.13 8.77 -8.02
C GLY A 34 4.39 9.44 -9.17
N TRP A 35 4.48 10.77 -9.29
CA TRP A 35 3.87 11.54 -10.38
C TRP A 35 4.50 11.19 -11.71
N ASN A 36 5.83 11.16 -11.76
CA ASN A 36 6.57 10.79 -12.96
C ASN A 36 6.22 9.37 -13.43
N ILE A 37 6.06 8.44 -12.48
CA ILE A 37 5.62 7.06 -12.78
C ILE A 37 4.20 7.05 -13.35
N PHE A 38 3.27 7.78 -12.74
CA PHE A 38 1.90 7.87 -13.25
C PHE A 38 1.85 8.46 -14.66
N GLN A 39 2.57 9.56 -14.91
CA GLN A 39 2.68 10.15 -16.24
C GLN A 39 3.28 9.18 -17.26
N ALA A 40 4.23 8.33 -16.85
CA ALA A 40 4.78 7.29 -17.71
C ALA A 40 3.75 6.22 -18.08
N PHE A 41 2.88 5.80 -17.14
CA PHE A 41 1.75 4.91 -17.45
C PHE A 41 0.73 5.57 -18.38
N GLU A 42 0.37 6.83 -18.14
CA GLU A 42 -0.55 7.57 -19.02
C GLU A 42 -0.01 7.69 -20.44
N LYS A 43 1.30 7.93 -20.60
CA LYS A 43 1.93 8.11 -21.91
C LYS A 43 2.11 6.79 -22.67
N ASN A 44 2.52 5.71 -22.00
CA ASN A 44 3.02 4.51 -22.69
C ASN A 44 2.08 3.30 -22.53
N SER A 45 1.30 3.23 -21.46
CA SER A 45 0.47 2.07 -21.13
C SER A 45 -1.01 2.30 -21.35
N ARG A 46 -1.47 3.55 -21.50
CA ARG A 46 -2.88 3.86 -21.71
C ARG A 46 -3.31 3.50 -23.13
N ILE A 47 -4.46 2.84 -23.23
CA ILE A 47 -5.20 2.60 -24.46
C ILE A 47 -6.65 3.06 -24.29
N GLU A 48 -7.45 3.00 -25.35
CA GLU A 48 -8.86 3.41 -25.33
C GLU A 48 -9.68 2.64 -24.26
N SER A 49 -9.44 1.34 -24.12
CA SER A 49 -10.21 0.46 -23.23
C SER A 49 -9.61 0.25 -21.82
N GLY A 50 -8.44 0.83 -21.52
CA GLY A 50 -7.77 0.60 -20.23
C GLY A 50 -6.26 0.80 -20.28
N TYR A 51 -5.52 -0.11 -19.63
CA TYR A 51 -4.05 -0.07 -19.54
C TYR A 51 -3.44 -1.40 -19.94
N VAL A 52 -2.26 -1.35 -20.55
CA VAL A 52 -1.51 -2.53 -20.98
C VAL A 52 -0.05 -2.46 -20.54
N GLY A 53 0.54 -3.62 -20.28
CA GLY A 53 1.99 -3.72 -20.07
C GLY A 53 2.79 -3.35 -21.32
N LEU A 54 4.11 -3.30 -21.18
CA LEU A 54 5.09 -3.11 -22.24
C LEU A 54 5.92 -4.38 -22.38
N LYS A 55 6.08 -4.86 -23.61
CA LYS A 55 7.00 -5.96 -23.95
C LYS A 55 8.46 -5.52 -23.88
N ASP A 56 8.72 -4.25 -24.19
CA ASP A 56 10.05 -3.64 -24.04
C ASP A 56 9.90 -2.13 -23.76
N VAL A 57 10.40 -1.70 -22.59
CA VAL A 57 10.36 -0.30 -22.14
C VAL A 57 11.23 0.63 -22.97
N ASN A 58 12.23 0.12 -23.69
CA ASN A 58 13.11 0.93 -24.54
C ASN A 58 12.45 1.27 -25.87
N THR A 59 11.59 0.38 -26.37
CA THR A 59 10.89 0.57 -27.67
C THR A 59 9.46 1.09 -27.50
N GLY A 60 8.87 0.91 -26.31
CA GLY A 60 7.48 1.27 -26.05
C GLY A 60 6.46 0.30 -26.66
N VAL A 61 6.90 -0.86 -27.16
CA VAL A 61 5.99 -1.87 -27.70
C VAL A 61 5.06 -2.37 -26.60
N GLN A 62 3.77 -2.13 -26.79
CA GLN A 62 2.72 -2.53 -25.86
C GLN A 62 2.44 -4.04 -25.92
N ASP A 63 2.09 -4.59 -24.77
CA ASP A 63 1.45 -5.90 -24.66
C ASP A 63 -0.08 -5.78 -24.81
N ASN A 64 -0.82 -6.88 -24.70
CA ASN A 64 -2.28 -6.90 -24.81
C ASN A 64 -2.98 -7.40 -23.55
N MET A 65 -2.39 -7.15 -22.37
CA MET A 65 -2.91 -7.63 -21.09
C MET A 65 -2.83 -6.56 -20.01
N MET A 66 -3.97 -6.32 -19.35
CA MET A 66 -4.06 -5.58 -18.10
C MET A 66 -4.06 -6.55 -16.93
N GLN A 67 -3.11 -6.40 -16.04
CA GLN A 67 -3.04 -7.23 -14.84
C GLN A 67 -4.05 -6.75 -13.80
N SER A 68 -4.73 -7.67 -13.11
CA SER A 68 -5.72 -7.32 -12.08
C SER A 68 -5.11 -6.48 -10.95
N PHE A 69 -3.87 -6.79 -10.57
CA PHE A 69 -3.13 -6.04 -9.56
C PHE A 69 -2.84 -4.59 -9.96
N PHE A 70 -2.91 -4.22 -11.25
CA PHE A 70 -2.75 -2.82 -11.62
C PHE A 70 -3.85 -1.95 -10.99
N LEU A 71 -5.09 -2.46 -10.99
CA LEU A 71 -6.22 -1.79 -10.37
C LEU A 71 -6.20 -1.94 -8.85
N ALA A 72 -5.93 -3.14 -8.35
CA ALA A 72 -5.95 -3.41 -6.92
C ALA A 72 -4.79 -2.74 -6.17
N GLU A 73 -3.62 -2.64 -6.78
CA GLU A 73 -2.37 -2.26 -6.10
C GLU A 73 -1.82 -0.95 -6.66
N THR A 74 -1.40 -0.92 -7.93
CA THR A 74 -0.68 0.22 -8.52
C THR A 74 -1.50 1.51 -8.42
N LEU A 75 -2.75 1.49 -8.88
CA LEU A 75 -3.62 2.68 -8.80
C LEU A 75 -4.02 3.01 -7.36
N LYS A 76 -4.19 2.02 -6.49
CA LYS A 76 -4.52 2.24 -5.07
C LYS A 76 -3.37 2.94 -4.35
N TYR A 77 -2.14 2.49 -4.53
CA TYR A 77 -0.97 3.12 -3.92
C TYR A 77 -0.71 4.51 -4.50
N LEU A 78 -0.87 4.71 -5.82
CA LEU A 78 -0.83 6.05 -6.41
C LEU A 78 -1.87 6.97 -5.78
N TYR A 79 -3.12 6.52 -5.62
CA TYR A 79 -4.17 7.30 -4.96
C TYR A 79 -3.81 7.63 -3.50
N LEU A 80 -3.35 6.64 -2.73
CA LEU A 80 -3.01 6.81 -1.32
C LEU A 80 -1.76 7.67 -1.09
N LEU A 81 -0.84 7.71 -2.05
CA LEU A 81 0.36 8.54 -2.04
C LEU A 81 0.01 10.04 -2.08
N TYR A 82 -1.09 10.42 -2.74
CA TYR A 82 -1.58 11.80 -2.77
C TYR A 82 -2.73 12.08 -1.79
N SER A 83 -3.27 11.05 -1.17
CA SER A 83 -4.33 11.18 -0.17
C SER A 83 -3.76 11.60 1.18
N PRO A 84 -4.50 12.38 2.00
CA PRO A 84 -4.06 12.73 3.35
C PRO A 84 -3.74 11.51 4.23
N PRO A 85 -2.82 11.62 5.20
CA PRO A 85 -2.48 10.53 6.13
C PRO A 85 -3.67 9.94 6.92
N SER A 86 -4.75 10.71 7.05
CA SER A 86 -6.01 10.29 7.69
C SER A 86 -6.80 9.25 6.89
N VAL A 87 -6.58 9.16 5.57
CA VAL A 87 -7.17 8.13 4.71
C VAL A 87 -6.34 6.85 4.85
N ILE A 88 -6.97 5.78 5.35
CA ILE A 88 -6.35 4.48 5.66
C ILE A 88 -5.05 4.66 6.47
N PRO A 89 -5.15 5.06 7.75
CA PRO A 89 -3.97 5.31 8.55
C PRO A 89 -3.31 3.99 8.96
N LEU A 90 -1.98 3.93 8.84
CA LEU A 90 -1.17 2.69 8.98
C LEU A 90 -1.14 2.12 10.42
N ASP A 91 -1.64 2.87 11.41
CA ASP A 91 -1.83 2.44 12.79
C ASP A 91 -3.14 1.68 13.02
N LYS A 92 -4.08 1.74 12.07
CA LYS A 92 -5.40 1.09 12.13
C LYS A 92 -5.62 0.02 11.06
N TRP A 93 -4.82 0.03 9.99
CA TRP A 93 -4.96 -0.86 8.85
C TRP A 93 -3.61 -1.49 8.50
N VAL A 94 -3.67 -2.75 8.07
CA VAL A 94 -2.52 -3.48 7.51
C VAL A 94 -2.89 -3.93 6.11
N PHE A 95 -1.99 -3.69 5.15
CA PHE A 95 -2.17 -4.21 3.79
C PHE A 95 -1.65 -5.65 3.71
N ASN A 96 -2.39 -6.52 3.03
CA ASN A 96 -1.80 -7.78 2.56
C ASN A 96 -0.90 -7.52 1.33
N THR A 97 -0.30 -8.58 0.79
CA THR A 97 0.59 -8.47 -0.38
C THR A 97 -0.11 -8.10 -1.69
N GLU A 98 -1.44 -7.97 -1.70
CA GLU A 98 -2.26 -7.56 -2.87
C GLU A 98 -2.97 -6.22 -2.58
N ALA A 99 -2.38 -5.41 -1.70
CA ALA A 99 -2.86 -4.10 -1.28
C ALA A 99 -4.30 -4.08 -0.73
N HIS A 100 -4.86 -5.19 -0.25
CA HIS A 100 -6.15 -5.20 0.43
C HIS A 100 -5.99 -4.74 1.89
N PRO A 101 -6.64 -3.62 2.30
CA PRO A 101 -6.52 -3.12 3.67
C PRO A 101 -7.36 -3.97 4.63
N ILE A 102 -6.72 -4.49 5.67
CA ILE A 102 -7.32 -5.29 6.73
C ILE A 102 -7.30 -4.47 8.02
N LYS A 103 -8.47 -4.26 8.63
CA LYS A 103 -8.58 -3.47 9.85
C LYS A 103 -7.99 -4.22 11.04
N ILE A 104 -7.16 -3.53 11.82
CA ILE A 104 -6.65 -4.05 13.09
C ILE A 104 -7.81 -4.06 14.10
N VAL A 105 -8.15 -5.24 14.61
CA VAL A 105 -9.19 -5.43 15.64
C VAL A 105 -8.55 -6.00 16.90
N SER A 106 -8.75 -5.35 18.05
CA SER A 106 -8.31 -5.90 19.32
C SER A 106 -9.21 -7.07 19.73
N ARG A 107 -8.64 -8.08 20.40
CA ARG A 107 -9.43 -9.20 20.95
C ARG A 107 -10.51 -8.72 21.93
N ASN A 108 -10.25 -7.63 22.65
CA ASN A 108 -11.25 -7.05 23.57
C ASN A 108 -12.41 -6.35 22.83
N ASP A 109 -12.18 -5.82 21.63
CA ASP A 109 -13.23 -5.16 20.85
C ASP A 109 -14.28 -6.15 20.32
N ARG A 110 -13.85 -7.41 20.07
CA ARG A 110 -14.77 -8.49 19.68
C ARG A 110 -15.71 -8.91 20.81
N ALA A 111 -15.21 -8.93 22.05
CA ALA A 111 -16.01 -9.29 23.23
C ALA A 111 -17.11 -8.25 23.55
N MET A 112 -16.90 -6.98 23.18
CA MET A 112 -17.89 -5.91 23.31
C MET A 112 -18.94 -5.93 22.18
N SER A 113 -18.60 -6.49 21.01
CA SER A 113 -19.50 -6.65 19.86
C SER A 113 -20.40 -7.88 19.96
N SER A 114 -19.95 -8.94 20.66
CA SER A 114 -20.75 -10.11 20.96
C SER A 114 -21.43 -9.93 22.33
N GLY A 115 -22.62 -9.34 22.34
CA GLY A 115 -23.41 -9.19 23.56
C GLY A 115 -23.74 -10.54 24.20
N ALA A 116 -23.01 -10.89 25.26
CA ALA A 116 -23.43 -11.85 26.28
C ALA A 116 -23.40 -11.11 27.63
N GLY A 117 -24.57 -11.00 28.25
CA GLY A 117 -24.82 -10.12 29.38
C GLY A 117 -24.09 -10.45 30.68
N ASN A 118 -24.02 -9.41 31.52
CA ASN A 118 -23.83 -9.37 32.97
C ASN A 118 -22.50 -9.86 33.57
N SER A 119 -21.63 -8.89 33.86
CA SER A 119 -21.24 -8.59 35.25
C SER A 119 -20.40 -7.32 35.30
N VAL A 120 -20.85 -6.35 36.10
CA VAL A 120 -20.11 -5.12 36.41
C VAL A 120 -18.83 -5.51 37.14
N ARG A 121 -17.70 -5.53 36.43
CA ARG A 121 -16.37 -5.42 37.04
C ARG A 121 -15.76 -4.11 36.57
N GLN A 122 -15.62 -3.17 37.51
CA GLN A 122 -14.74 -2.01 37.36
C GLN A 122 -13.32 -2.50 37.01
N GLN A 123 -13.00 -2.58 35.73
CA GLN A 123 -11.62 -2.71 35.28
C GLN A 123 -11.15 -1.34 34.81
N LYS A 124 -10.23 -0.78 35.59
CA LYS A 124 -9.49 0.45 35.29
C LYS A 124 -9.06 0.44 33.82
N SER A 125 -9.43 1.50 33.10
CA SER A 125 -9.04 1.74 31.71
C SER A 125 -7.53 1.92 31.61
N TYR A 126 -6.80 0.81 31.49
CA TYR A 126 -5.44 0.84 30.99
C TYR A 126 -5.52 0.99 29.47
N LYS A 127 -5.47 2.24 28.99
CA LYS A 127 -5.06 2.52 27.62
C LYS A 127 -3.63 1.99 27.47
N ARG A 128 -3.47 0.74 27.03
CA ARG A 128 -2.16 0.26 26.59
C ARG A 128 -1.76 1.14 25.42
N PRO A 129 -0.65 1.89 25.49
CA PRO A 129 -0.15 2.57 24.31
C PRO A 129 0.09 1.48 23.25
N LEU A 130 -0.35 1.74 22.01
CA LEU A 130 0.00 0.93 20.86
C LEU A 130 1.50 1.13 20.58
N THR A 131 2.36 0.67 21.48
CA THR A 131 3.79 0.61 21.27
C THR A 131 4.04 -0.53 20.30
N ARG A 132 4.54 -0.17 19.11
CA ARG A 132 5.29 -1.06 18.23
C ARG A 132 6.30 -1.80 19.10
N ARG A 133 6.24 -3.13 19.15
CA ARG A 133 7.33 -3.92 19.74
C ARG A 133 8.58 -3.59 18.93
N GLU A 134 9.47 -2.77 19.47
CA GLU A 134 10.83 -2.68 18.95
C GLU A 134 11.41 -4.09 18.97
N GLY A 135 12.00 -4.50 17.85
CA GLY A 135 12.68 -5.78 17.74
C GLY A 135 13.74 -5.86 18.83
N ARG A 136 13.87 -7.03 19.47
CA ARG A 136 14.98 -7.33 20.36
C ARG A 136 16.28 -7.26 19.55
N PHE A 137 16.93 -6.09 19.54
CA PHE A 137 18.35 -6.02 19.27
C PHE A 137 19.05 -6.51 20.52
N GLY A 138 19.41 -7.79 20.53
CA GLY A 138 20.32 -8.34 21.51
C GLY A 138 21.69 -7.70 21.32
N ASN A 139 22.15 -6.97 22.33
CA ASN A 139 23.54 -6.54 22.43
C ASN A 139 24.17 -7.23 23.63
N LYS A 140 25.19 -8.05 23.31
CA LYS A 140 26.19 -8.73 24.16
C LYS A 140 25.71 -9.92 25.00
#